data_AF-A0A5N9HTN4-F1
#
_entry.id   AF-A0A5N9HTN4-F1
#
_cell.length_a   1.000
_cell.length_b   1.000
_cell.length_c   1.000
_cell.angle_alpha   90.00
_cell.angle_beta   90.00
_cell.angle_gamma   90.00
#
_symmetry.space_group_name_H-M   'P 1'
#
loop_
_entity.id
_entity.type
_entity.pdbx_description
1 polymer ?
#
loop_
_entity_poly.entity_id
_entity_poly.type
_entity_poly.pdbx_seq_one_letter_code
_entity_poly.pdbx_strand_id
1 'polypeptide(L)'
;MTNLWQKLTHHKGNGWWNLPHTASNDPNPPHEGPIGGAWLGNWWRFWTYGGVSHGSPKFYWLVGFILAVITLLEVWAFALEGLGGWYVPILLILAVAKFIGVVAYFMHLRFDNRMFTYFFTSAMIVGILIFVALMFLMENANQPVLF
;
A
#
# COMPACT_ATOMS: atom_id res chain seq x y z
N MET A 1 34.24 16.88 -23.98
CA MET A 1 33.53 18.17 -23.89
C MET A 1 32.03 17.89 -24.02
N THR A 2 31.21 18.11 -22.98
CA THR A 2 29.76 17.82 -23.07
C THR A 2 29.00 18.96 -23.75
N ASN A 3 27.98 18.59 -24.52
CA ASN A 3 27.20 19.48 -25.38
C ASN A 3 26.38 20.49 -24.54
N LEU A 4 26.18 21.70 -25.06
CA LEU A 4 25.44 22.80 -24.39
C LEU A 4 24.02 22.37 -23.94
N TRP A 5 23.33 21.62 -24.79
CA TRP A 5 22.01 21.03 -24.51
C TRP A 5 22.00 20.09 -23.30
N GLN A 6 23.10 19.37 -23.08
CA GLN A 6 23.28 18.49 -21.93
C GLN A 6 23.61 19.28 -20.65
N LYS A 7 24.08 20.53 -20.74
CA LYS A 7 24.25 21.40 -19.57
C LYS A 7 22.96 22.11 -19.16
N LEU A 8 22.12 22.46 -20.13
CA LEU A 8 20.84 23.14 -19.86
C LEU A 8 19.78 22.21 -19.28
N THR A 9 19.79 20.93 -19.67
CA THR A 9 18.79 19.95 -19.22
C THR A 9 19.24 19.15 -17.99
N HIS A 10 20.51 19.26 -17.58
CA HIS A 10 21.07 18.51 -16.47
C HIS A 10 21.46 19.46 -15.35
N HIS A 11 20.60 19.54 -14.33
CA HIS A 11 20.83 20.36 -13.15
C HIS A 11 22.00 19.76 -12.36
N LYS A 12 23.19 20.36 -12.45
CA LYS A 12 24.30 20.01 -11.56
C LYS A 12 23.98 20.62 -10.20
N GLY A 13 23.68 19.79 -9.21
CA GLY A 13 23.55 20.22 -7.81
C GLY A 13 24.90 20.58 -7.22
N ASN A 14 25.51 21.68 -7.66
CA ASN A 14 26.75 22.19 -7.10
C ASN A 14 26.46 23.14 -5.93
N GLY A 15 26.27 22.55 -4.74
CA GLY A 15 27.10 22.88 -3.57
C GLY A 15 27.07 24.28 -2.94
N TRP A 16 26.03 25.12 -3.13
CA TRP A 16 25.81 26.23 -2.18
C TRP A 16 25.52 25.65 -0.80
N TRP A 17 24.55 24.74 -0.72
CA TRP A 17 24.13 24.11 0.53
C TRP A 17 24.80 22.74 0.67
N ASN A 18 25.75 22.61 1.59
CA ASN A 18 26.27 21.30 2.03
C ASN A 18 25.19 20.60 2.87
N LEU A 19 24.17 20.06 2.21
CA LEU A 19 23.24 19.15 2.85
C LEU A 19 23.93 17.79 3.06
N PRO A 20 23.74 17.12 4.20
CA PRO A 20 24.25 15.77 4.37
C PRO A 20 23.67 14.88 3.26
N HIS A 21 24.54 14.25 2.47
CA HIS A 21 24.13 13.28 1.47
C HIS A 21 23.58 12.04 2.19
N THR A 22 22.26 11.88 2.16
CA THR A 22 21.61 10.64 2.59
C THR A 22 21.48 9.72 1.37
N ALA A 23 21.38 8.41 1.59
CA ALA A 23 21.11 7.44 0.52
C ALA A 23 19.81 7.73 -0.27
N SER A 24 18.99 8.66 0.21
CA SER A 24 17.76 9.14 -0.44
C SER A 24 18.00 10.23 -1.49
N ASN A 25 19.19 10.85 -1.52
CA ASN A 25 19.55 11.92 -2.46
C ASN A 25 20.26 11.40 -3.72
N ASP A 26 20.53 10.09 -3.78
CA ASP A 26 21.12 9.48 -4.97
C ASP A 26 20.04 9.30 -6.05
N PRO A 27 20.33 9.61 -7.32
CA PRO A 27 19.36 9.45 -8.42
C PRO A 27 19.05 7.98 -8.76
N ASN A 28 19.81 7.02 -8.23
CA ASN A 28 19.59 5.58 -8.39
C ASN A 28 20.32 4.79 -7.28
N PRO A 29 19.86 4.83 -6.02
CA PRO A 29 20.47 4.07 -4.93
C PRO A 29 20.57 2.57 -5.26
N PRO A 30 21.72 1.92 -4.98
CA PRO A 30 21.79 0.48 -5.11
C PRO A 30 20.82 -0.16 -4.10
N HIS A 31 19.83 -0.91 -4.60
CA HIS A 31 18.86 -1.75 -3.86
C HIS A 31 17.52 -1.13 -3.41
N GLU A 32 16.95 -0.20 -4.19
CA GLU A 32 15.63 0.42 -3.92
C GLU A 32 14.41 -0.51 -4.15
N GLY A 33 14.60 -1.60 -4.89
CA GLY A 33 13.54 -2.53 -5.27
C GLY A 33 13.79 -3.95 -4.76
N PRO A 34 12.74 -4.76 -4.59
CA PRO A 34 12.85 -6.12 -4.04
C PRO A 34 13.74 -7.07 -4.87
N ILE A 35 14.01 -6.73 -6.13
CA ILE A 35 14.73 -7.56 -7.11
C ILE A 35 16.23 -7.20 -7.23
N GLY A 36 16.71 -6.15 -6.55
CA GLY A 36 18.14 -5.81 -6.53
C GLY A 36 18.82 -6.40 -5.29
N GLY A 37 19.47 -7.58 -5.39
CA GLY A 37 20.30 -8.16 -4.31
C GLY A 37 19.73 -9.45 -3.70
N ALA A 38 19.88 -9.64 -2.37
CA ALA A 38 19.38 -10.79 -1.62
C ALA A 38 17.84 -10.84 -1.61
N TRP A 39 17.28 -11.35 -2.71
CA TRP A 39 15.86 -11.27 -3.08
C TRP A 39 14.89 -11.64 -1.94
N LEU A 40 15.10 -12.75 -1.22
CA LEU A 40 14.23 -13.15 -0.10
C LEU A 40 14.23 -12.15 1.06
N GLY A 41 15.41 -11.66 1.44
CA GLY A 41 15.55 -10.69 2.53
C GLY A 41 14.91 -9.35 2.16
N ASN A 42 15.00 -8.97 0.89
CA ASN A 42 14.35 -7.75 0.40
C ASN A 42 12.82 -7.89 0.36
N TRP A 43 12.27 -9.07 0.09
CA TRP A 43 10.83 -9.33 0.26
C TRP A 43 10.39 -9.17 1.72
N TRP A 44 11.12 -9.76 2.66
CA TRP A 44 10.82 -9.58 4.07
C TRP A 44 10.88 -8.10 4.48
N ARG A 45 11.92 -7.39 4.02
CA ARG A 45 12.08 -5.96 4.27
C ARG A 45 10.98 -5.13 3.62
N PHE A 46 10.56 -5.49 2.43
CA PHE A 46 9.45 -4.87 1.73
C PHE A 46 8.14 -5.00 2.52
N TRP A 47 7.90 -6.07 3.27
CA TRP A 47 6.72 -6.17 4.13
C TRP A 47 6.90 -5.48 5.49
N THR A 48 8.14 -5.34 6.01
CA THR A 48 8.39 -4.93 7.40
C THR A 48 9.07 -3.56 7.61
N TYR A 49 9.79 -2.99 6.64
CA TYR A 49 10.55 -1.73 6.79
C TYR A 49 9.83 -0.53 6.14
N GLY A 50 9.32 0.40 6.95
CA GLY A 50 8.56 1.59 6.50
C GLY A 50 9.37 2.89 6.44
N GLY A 51 10.55 2.89 5.81
CA GLY A 51 11.47 4.05 5.88
C GLY A 51 12.14 4.46 4.57
N VAL A 52 11.70 3.96 3.41
CA VAL A 52 12.27 4.37 2.12
C VAL A 52 11.52 5.61 1.65
N SER A 53 12.21 6.74 1.62
CA SER A 53 11.59 8.05 1.46
C SER A 53 10.74 8.16 0.17
N HIS A 54 11.14 7.55 -0.95
CA HIS A 54 10.44 7.68 -2.23
C HIS A 54 10.49 6.36 -3.01
N GLY A 55 9.34 5.83 -3.45
CA GLY A 55 9.28 4.67 -4.33
C GLY A 55 9.57 5.05 -5.79
N SER A 56 10.39 4.28 -6.49
CA SER A 56 10.58 4.50 -7.93
C SER A 56 9.29 4.16 -8.70
N PRO A 57 9.03 4.75 -9.89
CA PRO A 57 7.85 4.40 -10.68
C PRO A 57 7.73 2.89 -10.97
N LYS A 58 8.86 2.20 -11.15
CA LYS A 58 8.94 0.74 -11.34
C LYS A 58 8.45 -0.04 -10.10
N PHE A 59 8.67 0.51 -8.90
CA PHE A 59 8.19 -0.09 -7.65
C PHE A 59 6.66 -0.10 -7.58
N TYR A 60 6.01 1.03 -7.86
CA TYR A 60 4.54 1.11 -7.86
C TYR A 60 3.91 0.18 -8.90
N TRP A 61 4.55 0.04 -10.06
CA TRP A 61 4.10 -0.90 -11.08
C TRP A 61 4.14 -2.35 -10.60
N LEU A 62 5.19 -2.74 -9.86
CA LEU A 62 5.29 -4.07 -9.26
C LEU A 62 4.21 -4.30 -8.18
N VAL A 63 3.99 -3.33 -7.29
CA VAL A 63 2.96 -3.42 -6.25
C VAL A 63 1.56 -3.51 -6.88
N GLY A 64 1.29 -2.68 -7.89
CA GLY A 64 0.05 -2.72 -8.66
C GLY A 64 -0.15 -4.07 -9.36
N PHE A 65 0.90 -4.63 -9.93
CA PHE A 65 0.85 -5.96 -10.54
C PHE A 65 0.50 -7.06 -9.53
N ILE A 66 1.12 -7.06 -8.34
CA ILE A 66 0.80 -8.02 -7.27
C ILE A 66 -0.67 -7.89 -6.87
N LEU A 67 -1.16 -6.67 -6.66
CA LEU A 67 -2.56 -6.42 -6.31
C LEU A 67 -3.51 -6.87 -7.43
N ALA A 68 -3.15 -6.64 -8.68
CA ALA A 68 -3.92 -7.11 -9.83
C ALA A 68 -3.98 -8.65 -9.89
N VAL A 69 -2.88 -9.35 -9.60
CA VAL A 69 -2.89 -10.81 -9.48
C VAL A 69 -3.80 -11.27 -8.35
N ILE A 70 -3.78 -10.61 -7.20
CA ILE A 70 -4.69 -10.93 -6.09
C ILE A 70 -6.16 -10.73 -6.52
N THR A 71 -6.48 -9.65 -7.24
CA THR A 71 -7.84 -9.43 -7.76
C THR A 71 -8.25 -10.48 -8.80
N LEU A 72 -7.32 -10.92 -9.66
CA LEU A 72 -7.60 -11.97 -10.62
C LEU A 72 -7.90 -13.30 -9.91
N LEU A 73 -7.13 -13.62 -8.87
CA LEU A 73 -7.36 -14.80 -8.04
C LEU A 73 -8.71 -14.74 -7.32
N GLU A 74 -9.14 -13.57 -6.84
CA GLU A 74 -10.48 -13.42 -6.28
C GLU A 74 -11.56 -13.68 -7.31
N VAL A 75 -11.50 -13.03 -8.49
CA VAL A 75 -12.47 -13.24 -9.57
C VAL A 75 -12.50 -14.72 -9.97
N TRP A 76 -11.35 -15.36 -10.03
CA TRP A 76 -11.25 -16.79 -10.29
C TRP A 76 -11.85 -17.64 -9.16
N ALA A 77 -11.71 -17.23 -7.89
CA ALA A 77 -12.34 -17.91 -6.76
C ALA A 77 -13.88 -17.86 -6.82
N PHE A 78 -14.49 -16.84 -7.46
CA PHE A 78 -15.94 -16.86 -7.74
C PHE A 78 -16.36 -17.99 -8.68
N ALA A 79 -15.46 -18.47 -9.55
CA ALA A 79 -15.75 -19.54 -10.50
C ALA A 79 -15.58 -20.95 -9.90
N LEU A 80 -15.06 -21.07 -8.67
CA LEU A 80 -14.84 -22.35 -8.02
C LEU A 80 -16.09 -22.80 -7.24
N GLU A 81 -16.82 -23.76 -7.79
CA GLU A 81 -17.92 -24.45 -7.13
C GLU A 81 -17.35 -25.48 -6.13
N GLY A 82 -17.04 -25.05 -4.90
CA GLY A 82 -16.53 -25.97 -3.87
C GLY A 82 -16.09 -25.36 -2.53
N LEU A 83 -16.08 -24.03 -2.42
CA LEU A 83 -15.58 -23.34 -1.22
C LEU A 83 -16.58 -23.28 -0.05
N GLY A 84 -17.85 -23.62 -0.29
CA GLY A 84 -18.89 -23.73 0.75
C GLY A 84 -18.90 -22.53 1.71
N GLY A 85 -18.94 -22.78 3.02
CA GLY A 85 -18.91 -21.73 4.05
C GLY A 85 -17.56 -20.99 4.20
N TRP A 86 -16.46 -21.53 3.66
CA TRP A 86 -15.15 -20.87 3.69
C TRP A 86 -15.01 -19.76 2.63
N TYR A 87 -15.96 -19.69 1.71
CA TYR A 87 -15.96 -18.72 0.63
C TYR A 87 -15.93 -17.26 1.13
N VAL A 88 -16.86 -16.91 2.02
CA VAL A 88 -16.99 -15.55 2.58
C VAL A 88 -15.74 -15.12 3.35
N PRO A 89 -15.20 -15.88 4.32
CA PRO A 89 -14.01 -15.45 5.07
C PRO A 89 -12.76 -15.31 4.20
N ILE A 90 -12.57 -16.18 3.19
CA ILE A 90 -11.42 -16.09 2.28
C ILE A 90 -11.48 -14.80 1.48
N LEU A 91 -12.64 -14.48 0.87
CA LEU A 91 -12.81 -13.25 0.12
C LEU A 91 -12.66 -12.01 1.00
N LEU A 92 -13.13 -12.06 2.24
CA LEU A 92 -12.98 -10.95 3.18
C LEU A 92 -11.51 -10.72 3.55
N ILE A 93 -10.74 -11.77 3.77
CA ILE A 93 -9.28 -11.67 4.03
C ILE A 93 -8.56 -11.09 2.81
N LEU A 94 -8.86 -11.55 1.59
CA LEU A 94 -8.24 -11.04 0.37
C LEU A 94 -8.59 -9.57 0.12
N ALA A 95 -9.84 -9.17 0.39
CA ALA A 95 -10.28 -7.78 0.31
C ALA A 95 -9.52 -6.88 1.30
N VAL A 96 -9.41 -7.30 2.56
CA VAL A 96 -8.67 -6.57 3.60
C VAL A 96 -7.19 -6.47 3.24
N ALA A 97 -6.58 -7.55 2.75
CA ALA A 97 -5.17 -7.56 2.35
C ALA A 97 -4.90 -6.54 1.22
N LYS A 98 -5.78 -6.48 0.21
CA LYS A 98 -5.66 -5.49 -0.87
C LYS A 98 -5.89 -4.08 -0.38
N PHE A 99 -6.87 -3.87 0.50
CA PHE A 99 -7.12 -2.56 1.10
C PHE A 99 -5.88 -2.06 1.85
N ILE A 100 -5.26 -2.89 2.69
CA ILE A 100 -4.02 -2.54 3.40
C ILE A 100 -2.89 -2.25 2.40
N GLY A 101 -2.75 -3.04 1.34
CA GLY A 101 -1.75 -2.80 0.29
C GLY A 101 -1.94 -1.45 -0.40
N VAL A 102 -3.17 -1.10 -0.78
CA VAL A 102 -3.49 0.19 -1.41
C VAL A 102 -3.22 1.34 -0.46
N VAL A 103 -3.67 1.25 0.79
CA VAL A 103 -3.48 2.32 1.79
C VAL A 103 -1.99 2.49 2.13
N ALA A 104 -1.27 1.39 2.35
CA ALA A 104 0.14 1.46 2.72
C ALA A 104 1.00 2.02 1.58
N TYR A 105 0.82 1.54 0.35
CA TYR A 105 1.72 1.87 -0.77
C TYR A 105 1.18 2.97 -1.68
N PHE A 106 -0.07 2.89 -2.15
CA PHE A 106 -0.63 3.87 -3.11
C PHE A 106 -1.14 5.15 -2.46
N MET A 107 -1.65 5.08 -1.23
CA MET A 107 -1.97 6.28 -0.45
C MET A 107 -0.77 6.83 0.34
N HIS A 108 0.41 6.22 0.18
CA HIS A 108 1.68 6.66 0.78
C HIS A 108 1.73 6.70 2.31
N LEU A 109 0.73 6.18 3.04
CA LEU A 109 0.72 6.18 4.52
C LEU A 109 1.95 5.51 5.14
N ARG A 110 2.57 4.56 4.44
CA ARG A 110 3.79 3.89 4.90
C ARG A 110 5.04 4.78 4.78
N PHE A 111 5.08 5.66 3.78
CA PHE A 111 6.23 6.51 3.48
C PHE A 111 6.10 7.90 4.12
N ASP A 112 4.87 8.31 4.45
CA ASP A 112 4.55 9.57 5.10
C ASP A 112 4.68 9.53 6.63
N ASN A 113 4.46 10.69 7.25
CA ASN A 113 4.45 10.82 8.71
C ASN A 113 3.31 9.99 9.35
N ARG A 114 3.62 9.30 10.45
CA ARG A 114 2.68 8.49 11.25
C ARG A 114 1.40 9.23 11.66
N MET A 115 1.43 10.56 11.75
CA MET A 115 0.25 11.40 11.97
C MET A 115 -0.87 11.11 10.96
N PHE A 116 -0.54 10.98 9.67
CA PHE A 116 -1.52 10.68 8.63
C PHE A 116 -2.14 9.30 8.80
N THR A 117 -1.33 8.32 9.20
CA THR A 117 -1.81 6.98 9.55
C THR A 117 -2.79 7.00 10.72
N TYR A 118 -2.53 7.81 11.75
CA TYR A 118 -3.47 7.93 12.86
C TYR A 118 -4.79 8.58 12.46
N PHE A 119 -4.77 9.66 11.66
CA PHE A 119 -6.00 10.30 11.17
C PHE A 119 -6.83 9.38 10.28
N PHE A 120 -6.19 8.67 9.35
CA PHE A 120 -6.87 7.73 8.49
C PHE A 120 -7.47 6.57 9.27
N THR A 121 -6.69 5.98 10.18
CA THR A 121 -7.10 4.82 10.98
C THR A 121 -8.21 5.20 11.95
N SER A 122 -8.17 6.38 12.57
CA SER A 122 -9.24 6.84 13.47
C SER A 122 -10.55 7.04 12.71
N ALA A 123 -10.52 7.69 11.54
CA ALA A 123 -11.70 7.85 10.69
C ALA A 123 -12.26 6.49 10.22
N MET A 124 -11.38 5.55 9.85
CA MET A 124 -11.77 4.19 9.47
C MET A 124 -12.47 3.44 10.61
N ILE A 125 -11.90 3.48 11.82
CA ILE A 125 -12.50 2.84 13.01
C ILE A 125 -13.88 3.42 13.29
N VAL A 126 -14.00 4.76 13.28
CA VAL A 126 -15.30 5.42 13.50
C VAL A 126 -16.31 5.01 12.43
N GLY A 127 -15.93 4.96 11.16
CA GLY A 127 -16.79 4.52 10.07
C GLY A 127 -17.27 3.07 10.24
N ILE A 128 -16.37 2.15 10.60
CA ILE A 128 -16.71 0.75 10.88
C ILE A 128 -17.67 0.66 12.07
N LEU A 129 -17.43 1.39 13.15
CA LEU A 129 -18.30 1.39 14.32
C LEU A 129 -19.70 1.90 13.99
N ILE A 130 -19.82 2.98 13.22
CA ILE A 130 -21.11 3.50 12.77
C ILE A 130 -21.83 2.46 11.90
N PHE A 131 -21.12 1.83 10.96
CA PHE A 131 -21.71 0.81 10.09
C PHE A 131 -22.23 -0.40 10.88
N VAL A 132 -21.43 -0.91 11.82
CA VAL A 132 -21.81 -2.03 12.69
C VAL A 132 -22.98 -1.64 13.59
N ALA A 133 -22.97 -0.44 14.16
CA ALA A 133 -24.07 0.07 14.99
C ALA A 133 -25.37 0.18 14.19
N LEU A 134 -25.31 0.64 12.93
CA LEU A 134 -26.46 0.71 12.05
C LEU A 134 -26.98 -0.68 11.68
N MET A 135 -26.10 -1.64 11.36
CA MET A 135 -26.52 -3.02 11.12
C MET A 135 -27.26 -3.60 12.33
N PHE A 136 -26.69 -3.45 13.52
CA PHE A 136 -27.30 -3.91 14.75
C PHE A 136 -28.65 -3.22 15.02
N LEU A 137 -28.74 -1.91 14.81
CA LEU A 137 -29.98 -1.16 14.97
C LEU A 137 -31.06 -1.66 14.00
N MET A 138 -30.73 -1.82 12.72
CA MET A 138 -31.68 -2.25 11.68
C MET A 138 -32.17 -3.68 11.93
N GLU A 139 -31.32 -4.57 12.42
CA GLU A 139 -31.70 -5.94 12.74
C GLU A 139 -32.67 -5.99 13.93
N ASN A 140 -32.41 -5.21 14.98
CA ASN A 140 -33.30 -5.13 16.15
C ASN A 140 -34.58 -4.33 15.89
N ALA A 141 -34.52 -3.29 15.07
CA ALA A 141 -35.67 -2.46 14.73
C ALA A 141 -36.73 -3.22 13.89
N ASN A 142 -36.32 -4.24 13.15
CA ASN A 142 -37.20 -5.06 12.33
C ASN A 142 -37.78 -6.28 13.07
N GLN A 143 -37.45 -6.48 14.35
CA GLN A 143 -38.09 -7.52 15.17
C GLN A 143 -39.48 -7.03 15.62
N PRO A 144 -40.56 -7.84 15.49
CA PRO A 144 -41.83 -7.49 16.09
C PRO A 144 -41.65 -7.38 17.60
N VAL A 145 -42.16 -6.30 18.21
CA VAL A 145 -42.16 -6.15 19.67
C VAL A 145 -42.92 -7.32 20.27
N LEU A 146 -42.20 -8.21 20.97
CA LEU A 146 -42.81 -9.36 21.66
C LEU A 146 -43.50 -8.87 22.94
N PHE A 147 -44.74 -8.42 22.76
CA PHE A 147 -45.77 -8.38 23.80
C PHE A 147 -46.96 -9.22 23.32
#